data_AF-A0A3M3Y791-F1
#
_entry.id   AF-A0A3M3Y791-F1
#
_cell.length_a   1.000
_cell.length_b   1.000
_cell.length_c   1.000
_cell.angle_alpha   90.00
_cell.angle_beta   90.00
_cell.angle_gamma   90.00
#
_symmetry.space_group_name_H-M   'P 1'
#
loop_
_entity.id
_entity.type
_entity.pdbx_description
1 polymer ?
#
loop_
_entity_poly.entity_id
_entity_poly.type
_entity_poly.pdbx_seq_one_letter_code
_entity_poly.pdbx_strand_id
1 'polypeptide(L)'
;MPFVDADYDTDNWFARAKGMEHEPERGVRCTICFDMRFERTALYAFEHGFSTISSSLGISRWKDMKQITDSGIRSAQKYPGVTYWDYNWRKGGGSARMIEISKRERFYQQEYCGCIYSLRDTNHHRKDQGRDIIRIGVKYYGDEDEDSSAQS
;
A
#
# COMPACT_ATOMS: atom_id res chain seq x y z
N MET A 1 7.42 -6.37 -19.16
CA MET A 1 8.07 -5.07 -18.90
C MET A 1 9.17 -5.31 -17.88
N PRO A 2 10.37 -4.71 -17.99
CA PRO A 2 11.36 -4.79 -16.93
C PRO A 2 10.79 -4.24 -15.62
N PHE A 3 11.05 -4.91 -14.51
CA PHE A 3 10.71 -4.44 -13.16
C PHE A 3 11.98 -4.41 -12.32
N VAL A 4 12.00 -3.52 -11.34
CA VAL A 4 13.08 -3.43 -10.35
C VAL A 4 12.48 -3.76 -9.00
N ASP A 5 13.02 -4.79 -8.37
CA ASP A 5 12.74 -5.10 -6.98
C ASP A 5 13.85 -4.48 -6.14
N ALA A 6 13.49 -3.59 -5.22
CA ALA A 6 14.44 -2.97 -4.32
C ALA A 6 14.53 -3.81 -3.04
N ASP A 7 15.73 -3.94 -2.48
CA ASP A 7 15.94 -4.75 -1.28
C ASP A 7 15.01 -4.33 -0.13
N TYR A 8 14.48 -5.34 0.56
CA TYR A 8 13.53 -5.18 1.64
C TYR A 8 14.26 -4.86 2.96
N ASP A 9 14.44 -3.57 3.25
CA ASP A 9 15.19 -3.07 4.42
C ASP A 9 14.33 -3.10 5.71
N THR A 10 14.12 -4.31 6.24
CA THR A 10 13.31 -4.52 7.45
C THR A 10 13.87 -3.84 8.68
N ASP A 11 15.19 -3.89 8.85
CA ASP A 11 15.85 -3.44 10.08
C ASP A 11 15.78 -1.92 10.22
N ASN A 12 16.01 -1.19 9.13
CA ASN A 12 15.81 0.26 9.09
C ASN A 12 14.34 0.62 9.28
N TRP A 13 13.40 -0.17 8.72
CA TRP A 13 11.97 0.06 8.95
C TRP A 13 11.62 -0.06 10.43
N PHE A 14 12.08 -1.12 11.11
CA PHE A 14 11.88 -1.28 12.55
C PHE A 14 12.56 -0.17 13.36
N ALA A 15 13.77 0.23 12.99
CA ALA A 15 14.48 1.33 13.65
C ALA A 15 13.70 2.64 13.56
N ARG A 16 13.15 2.98 12.38
CA ARG A 16 12.34 4.20 12.19
C ARG A 16 10.94 4.11 12.80
N ALA A 17 10.36 2.91 12.88
CA ALA A 17 9.04 2.69 13.47
C ALA A 17 9.05 2.55 15.00
N LYS A 18 10.22 2.53 15.63
CA LYS A 18 10.38 2.39 17.09
C LYS A 18 9.64 3.50 17.84
N GLY A 19 8.86 3.12 18.85
CA GLY A 19 7.99 4.02 19.61
C GLY A 19 6.64 4.30 18.95
N MET A 20 6.38 3.75 17.75
CA MET A 20 5.12 3.89 17.00
C MET A 20 4.38 2.55 16.86
N GLU A 21 4.70 1.57 17.70
CA GLU A 21 4.17 0.20 17.64
C GLU A 21 2.66 0.15 17.89
N HIS A 22 2.12 1.14 18.61
CA HIS A 22 0.70 1.24 18.97
C HIS A 22 -0.01 2.40 18.26
N GLU A 23 0.66 3.11 17.36
CA GLU A 23 0.01 4.12 16.53
C GLU A 23 -1.09 3.48 15.68
N PRO A 24 -2.25 4.13 15.49
CA PRO A 24 -3.30 3.58 14.66
C PRO A 24 -2.89 3.60 13.17
N GLU A 25 -3.60 2.83 12.35
CA GLU A 25 -3.54 3.02 10.89
C GLU A 25 -3.97 4.44 10.52
N ARG A 26 -3.32 5.04 9.52
CA ARG A 26 -3.36 6.49 9.22
C ARG A 26 -2.71 7.39 10.29
N GLY A 27 -2.11 6.83 11.33
CA GLY A 27 -1.26 7.55 12.28
C GLY A 27 0.13 7.85 11.72
N VAL A 28 1.01 8.41 12.55
CA VAL A 28 2.36 8.86 12.15
C VAL A 28 3.23 7.73 11.60
N ARG A 29 3.03 6.49 12.07
CA ARG A 29 3.70 5.30 11.54
C ARG A 29 3.50 5.14 10.03
N CYS A 30 2.28 5.39 9.54
CA CYS A 30 1.98 5.26 8.11
C CYS A 30 2.78 6.29 7.29
N THR A 31 2.95 7.51 7.80
CA THR A 31 3.79 8.53 7.17
C THR A 31 5.23 8.05 7.02
N ILE A 32 5.88 7.55 8.08
CA ILE A 32 7.25 7.00 7.99
C ILE A 32 7.33 5.87 6.96
N CYS A 33 6.33 4.97 6.98
CA CYS A 33 6.24 3.85 6.06
C CYS A 33 6.16 4.30 4.59
N PHE A 34 5.45 5.39 4.30
CA PHE A 34 5.39 5.98 2.96
C PHE A 34 6.66 6.75 2.61
N ASP A 35 7.19 7.56 3.53
CA ASP A 35 8.43 8.32 3.33
C ASP A 35 9.57 7.40 2.92
N MET A 36 9.82 6.30 3.64
CA MET A 36 10.88 5.36 3.28
C MET A 36 10.76 4.82 1.84
N ARG A 37 9.53 4.52 1.40
CA ARG A 37 9.28 4.01 0.04
C ARG A 37 9.48 5.10 -1.00
N PHE A 38 8.96 6.29 -0.75
CA PHE A 38 9.09 7.41 -1.69
C PHE A 38 10.51 7.96 -1.76
N GLU A 39 11.26 7.96 -0.65
CA GLU A 39 12.68 8.32 -0.61
C GLU A 39 13.49 7.41 -1.56
N ARG A 40 13.28 6.09 -1.47
CA ARG A 40 13.96 5.14 -2.35
C ARG A 40 13.53 5.29 -3.81
N THR A 41 12.23 5.46 -4.06
CA THR A 41 11.70 5.66 -5.42
C THR A 41 12.20 6.95 -6.06
N ALA A 42 12.28 8.06 -5.30
CA ALA A 42 12.76 9.34 -5.81
C ALA A 42 14.26 9.31 -6.10
N LEU A 43 15.06 8.68 -5.23
CA LEU A 43 16.48 8.45 -5.49
C LEU A 43 16.68 7.64 -6.77
N TYR A 44 15.97 6.51 -6.90
CA TYR A 44 16.06 5.67 -8.07
C TYR A 44 15.66 6.43 -9.34
N ALA A 45 14.59 7.21 -9.28
CA ALA A 45 14.15 8.04 -10.40
C ALA A 45 15.25 9.00 -10.86
N PHE A 46 15.88 9.70 -9.92
CA PHE A 46 16.96 10.64 -10.21
C PHE A 46 18.19 9.95 -10.83
N GLU A 47 18.65 8.84 -10.25
CA GLU A 47 19.82 8.09 -10.71
C GLU A 47 19.66 7.53 -12.13
N HIS A 48 18.41 7.29 -12.56
CA HIS A 48 18.08 6.67 -13.84
C HIS A 48 17.42 7.63 -14.84
N GLY A 49 17.38 8.94 -14.53
CA GLY A 49 16.88 9.96 -15.43
C GLY A 49 15.35 9.99 -15.62
N PHE A 50 14.58 9.45 -14.68
CA PHE A 50 13.12 9.58 -14.66
C PHE A 50 12.72 10.93 -14.06
N SER A 51 11.88 11.69 -14.75
CA SER A 51 11.44 13.03 -14.31
C SER A 51 10.19 13.03 -13.41
N THR A 52 9.48 11.90 -13.35
CA THR A 52 8.19 11.82 -12.65
C THR A 52 8.06 10.49 -11.93
N ILE A 53 7.61 10.54 -10.68
CA ILE A 53 7.22 9.39 -9.87
C ILE A 53 5.74 9.49 -9.51
N SER A 54 5.09 8.36 -9.31
CA SER A 54 3.71 8.28 -8.79
C SER A 54 3.55 7.01 -7.97
N SER A 55 2.35 6.77 -7.45
CA SER A 55 2.07 5.60 -6.63
C SER A 55 0.64 5.10 -6.78
N SER A 56 0.50 3.78 -6.81
CA SER A 56 -0.80 3.10 -6.68
C SER A 56 -1.32 3.12 -5.24
N LEU A 57 -0.53 3.51 -4.23
CA LEU A 57 -0.95 3.56 -2.83
C LEU A 57 -2.21 4.40 -2.64
N GLY A 58 -2.38 5.47 -3.43
CA GLY A 58 -3.53 6.37 -3.38
C GLY A 58 -4.87 5.72 -3.75
N ILE A 59 -4.91 4.59 -4.46
CA ILE A 59 -6.18 3.96 -4.88
C ILE A 59 -7.01 3.43 -3.70
N SER A 60 -6.36 2.99 -2.62
CA SER A 60 -7.06 2.37 -1.49
C SER A 60 -7.82 3.40 -0.66
N ARG A 61 -9.14 3.26 -0.53
CA ARG A 61 -9.99 4.09 0.34
C ARG A 61 -9.57 4.07 1.82
N TRP A 62 -8.85 3.03 2.23
CA TRP A 62 -8.40 2.83 3.60
C TRP A 62 -7.17 3.65 3.96
N LYS A 63 -6.44 4.18 2.97
CA LYS A 63 -5.27 5.04 3.21
C LYS A 63 -5.64 6.52 3.22
N ASP A 64 -4.92 7.30 4.02
CA ASP A 64 -4.98 8.75 3.97
C ASP A 64 -4.24 9.25 2.72
N MET A 65 -4.99 9.86 1.80
CA MET A 65 -4.43 10.36 0.54
C MET A 65 -3.44 11.50 0.78
N LYS A 66 -3.70 12.36 1.76
CA LYS A 66 -2.84 13.50 2.06
C LYS A 66 -1.48 13.01 2.57
N GLN A 67 -1.45 12.02 3.47
CA GLN A 67 -0.19 11.43 3.93
C GLN A 67 0.65 10.87 2.78
N ILE A 68 0.01 10.17 1.84
CA ILE A 68 0.69 9.61 0.67
C ILE A 68 1.23 10.74 -0.23
N THR A 69 0.38 11.71 -0.58
CA THR A 69 0.77 12.82 -1.44
C THR A 69 1.88 13.66 -0.84
N ASP A 70 1.78 14.02 0.44
CA ASP A 70 2.81 14.80 1.11
C ASP A 70 4.15 14.04 1.15
N SER A 71 4.14 12.72 1.38
CA SER A 71 5.36 11.89 1.38
C SER A 71 6.00 11.81 -0.01
N GLY A 72 5.18 11.67 -1.06
CA GLY A 72 5.64 11.69 -2.44
C GLY A 72 6.27 13.02 -2.83
N ILE A 73 5.60 14.14 -2.52
CA ILE A 73 6.10 15.50 -2.78
C ILE A 73 7.41 15.75 -2.03
N ARG A 74 7.46 15.50 -0.72
CA ARG A 74 8.67 15.71 0.09
C ARG A 74 9.86 14.92 -0.43
N SER A 75 9.63 13.70 -0.92
CA SER A 75 10.71 12.84 -1.42
C SER A 75 11.21 13.28 -2.79
N ALA A 76 10.30 13.63 -3.71
CA ALA A 76 10.66 14.14 -5.03
C ALA A 76 11.44 15.46 -4.95
N GLN A 77 11.04 16.37 -4.04
CA GLN A 77 11.68 17.68 -3.84
C GLN A 77 13.17 17.60 -3.46
N LYS A 78 13.66 16.45 -2.99
CA LYS A 78 15.08 16.25 -2.68
C LYS A 78 15.97 16.17 -3.93
N TYR A 79 15.37 15.94 -5.11
CA TYR A 79 16.09 15.68 -6.36
C TYR A 79 15.66 16.64 -7.48
N PRO A 80 16.58 17.47 -8.02
CA PRO A 80 16.27 18.36 -9.13
C PRO A 80 15.75 17.59 -10.35
N GLY A 81 14.67 18.07 -10.96
CA GLY A 81 14.07 17.46 -12.15
C GLY A 81 13.13 16.29 -11.89
N VAL A 82 12.96 15.86 -10.62
CA VAL A 82 12.00 14.82 -10.24
C VAL A 82 10.74 15.46 -9.65
N THR A 83 9.57 15.04 -10.13
CA THR A 83 8.26 15.50 -9.67
C THR A 83 7.40 14.33 -9.18
N TYR A 84 6.50 14.60 -8.24
CA TYR A 84 5.49 13.63 -7.84
C TYR A 84 4.17 13.94 -8.54
N TRP A 85 3.65 12.98 -9.31
CA TRP A 85 2.33 13.07 -9.92
C TRP A 85 1.28 12.55 -8.95
N ASP A 86 0.61 13.49 -8.28
CA ASP A 86 -0.37 13.28 -7.21
C ASP A 86 -1.78 12.94 -7.72
N TYR A 87 -1.87 12.34 -8.90
CA TYR A 87 -3.15 12.03 -9.52
C TYR A 87 -4.05 11.18 -8.62
N ASN A 88 -5.29 11.64 -8.44
CA ASN A 88 -6.26 10.93 -7.62
C ASN A 88 -6.95 9.82 -8.42
N TRP A 89 -6.33 8.65 -8.43
CA TRP A 89 -6.83 7.44 -9.09
C TRP A 89 -8.19 6.94 -8.57
N ARG A 90 -8.71 7.46 -7.44
CA ARG A 90 -10.03 7.05 -6.92
C ARG A 90 -11.18 7.64 -7.74
N LYS A 91 -10.96 8.82 -8.35
CA LYS A 91 -11.97 9.57 -9.11
C LYS A 91 -12.18 8.95 -10.49
N GLY A 92 -13.25 9.37 -11.18
CA GLY A 92 -13.52 8.95 -12.56
C GLY A 92 -13.73 7.44 -12.75
N GLY A 93 -14.20 6.74 -11.71
CA GLY A 93 -14.43 5.28 -11.76
C GLY A 93 -13.18 4.42 -11.52
N GLY A 94 -12.01 5.01 -11.23
CA GLY A 94 -10.78 4.25 -11.05
C GLY A 94 -10.83 3.23 -9.90
N SER A 95 -11.57 3.50 -8.82
CA SER A 95 -11.77 2.53 -7.74
C SER A 95 -12.52 1.28 -8.20
N ALA A 96 -13.56 1.44 -9.02
CA ALA A 96 -14.31 0.33 -9.59
C ALA A 96 -13.46 -0.45 -10.59
N ARG A 97 -12.70 0.26 -11.43
CA ARG A 97 -11.77 -0.34 -12.39
C ARG A 97 -10.68 -1.16 -11.70
N MET A 98 -10.17 -0.70 -10.55
CA MET A 98 -9.20 -1.46 -9.76
C MET A 98 -9.78 -2.79 -9.28
N ILE A 99 -11.03 -2.81 -8.81
CA ILE A 99 -11.71 -4.05 -8.38
C ILE A 99 -11.94 -4.99 -9.56
N GLU A 100 -12.42 -4.46 -10.70
CA GLU A 100 -12.61 -5.24 -11.92
C GLU A 100 -11.31 -5.92 -12.38
N ILE A 101 -10.22 -5.16 -12.46
CA ILE A 101 -8.90 -5.68 -12.82
C ILE A 101 -8.44 -6.71 -11.78
N SER A 102 -8.59 -6.42 -10.47
CA SER A 102 -8.12 -7.34 -9.42
C SER A 102 -8.84 -8.68 -9.45
N LYS A 103 -10.15 -8.71 -9.73
CA LYS A 103 -10.92 -9.95 -9.94
C LYS A 103 -10.49 -10.68 -11.21
N ARG A 104 -10.36 -9.96 -12.32
CA ARG A 104 -9.95 -10.54 -13.61
C ARG A 104 -8.57 -11.20 -13.54
N GLU A 105 -7.62 -10.53 -12.90
CA GLU A 105 -6.24 -11.03 -12.75
C GLU A 105 -6.07 -11.95 -11.53
N ARG A 106 -7.14 -12.21 -10.78
CA ARG A 106 -7.16 -13.03 -9.55
C ARG A 106 -6.02 -12.65 -8.59
N PHE A 107 -5.89 -11.35 -8.29
CA PHE A 107 -4.83 -10.86 -7.41
C PHE A 107 -5.03 -11.26 -5.95
N TYR A 108 -3.93 -11.42 -5.21
CA TYR A 108 -3.97 -11.61 -3.76
C TYR A 108 -4.68 -10.43 -3.09
N GLN A 109 -5.71 -10.74 -2.30
CA GLN A 109 -6.47 -9.75 -1.56
C GLN A 109 -5.87 -9.56 -0.17
N GLN A 110 -4.93 -8.62 -0.07
CA GLN A 110 -4.35 -8.25 1.21
C GLN A 110 -5.38 -7.50 2.07
N GLU A 111 -5.59 -7.98 3.29
CA GLU A 111 -6.62 -7.47 4.20
C GLU A 111 -6.08 -6.56 5.32
N TYR A 112 -4.82 -6.12 5.18
CA TYR A 112 -4.11 -5.22 6.10
C TYR A 112 -3.23 -4.26 5.28
N CYS A 113 -2.67 -3.21 5.89
CA CYS A 113 -1.99 -2.15 5.14
C CYS A 113 -0.63 -2.57 4.54
N GLY A 114 -0.07 -3.69 5.00
CA GLY A 114 1.23 -4.24 4.58
C GLY A 114 2.29 -4.27 5.68
N CYS A 115 2.05 -3.67 6.85
CA CYS A 115 2.96 -3.78 8.00
C CYS A 115 2.44 -4.74 9.07
N ILE A 116 3.37 -5.29 9.87
CA ILE A 116 3.07 -6.25 10.93
C ILE A 116 2.10 -5.69 11.98
N TYR A 117 2.16 -4.39 12.27
CA TYR A 117 1.28 -3.76 13.26
C TYR A 117 -0.17 -3.66 12.76
N SER A 118 -0.41 -3.32 11.48
CA SER A 118 -1.76 -3.34 10.90
C SER A 118 -2.32 -4.76 10.81
N LEU A 119 -1.46 -5.77 10.55
CA LEU A 119 -1.85 -7.18 10.61
C LEU A 119 -2.26 -7.59 12.03
N ARG A 120 -1.45 -7.23 13.04
CA ARG A 120 -1.74 -7.46 14.47
C ARG A 120 -3.09 -6.86 14.85
N ASP A 121 -3.29 -5.58 14.58
CA ASP A 121 -4.48 -4.83 15.00
C ASP A 121 -5.74 -5.35 14.30
N THR A 122 -5.63 -5.67 13.00
CA THR A 122 -6.74 -6.26 12.24
C THR A 122 -7.10 -7.64 12.75
N ASN A 123 -6.11 -8.47 13.12
CA ASN A 123 -6.36 -9.80 13.69
C ASN A 123 -6.96 -9.73 15.10
N HIS A 124 -6.58 -8.77 15.93
CA HIS A 124 -7.26 -8.53 17.21
C HIS A 124 -8.72 -8.17 16.99
N HIS A 125 -8.99 -7.20 16.11
CA HIS A 125 -10.35 -6.79 15.78
C HIS A 125 -11.21 -7.95 15.23
N ARG A 126 -10.65 -8.82 14.39
CA ARG A 126 -11.34 -10.02 13.89
C ARG A 126 -11.69 -10.98 15.02
N LYS A 127 -10.75 -11.27 15.92
CA LYS A 127 -10.98 -12.15 17.07
C LYS A 127 -12.07 -11.60 17.99
N ASP A 128 -12.07 -10.30 18.25
CA ASP A 128 -13.11 -9.64 19.07
C ASP A 128 -14.51 -9.76 18.44
N GLN A 129 -14.57 -9.91 17.11
CA GLN A 129 -15.81 -10.15 16.35
C GLN A 129 -16.12 -11.65 16.13
N GLY A 130 -15.34 -12.57 16.69
CA GLY A 130 -15.51 -14.01 16.47
C GLY A 130 -15.14 -14.47 15.05
N ARG A 131 -14.35 -13.69 14.31
CA ARG A 131 -13.88 -14.01 12.95
C ARG A 131 -12.49 -14.62 12.98
N ASP A 132 -12.20 -15.49 12.02
CA ASP A 132 -10.86 -16.05 11.82
C ASP A 132 -9.82 -14.98 11.50
N ILE A 133 -8.58 -15.20 11.95
CA ILE A 133 -7.44 -14.34 11.63
C ILE A 133 -7.10 -14.38 10.14
N ILE A 134 -6.46 -13.32 9.65
CA ILE A 134 -5.91 -13.25 8.30
C ILE A 134 -4.83 -14.33 8.14
N ARG A 135 -4.97 -15.14 7.08
CA ARG A 135 -3.93 -16.05 6.60
C ARG A 135 -3.36 -15.50 5.29
N ILE A 136 -2.06 -15.24 5.26
CA ILE A 136 -1.38 -14.66 4.09
C ILE A 136 -1.37 -15.70 2.96
N GLY A 137 -1.62 -15.25 1.72
CA GLY A 137 -1.63 -16.11 0.54
C GLY A 137 -2.84 -17.04 0.43
N VAL A 138 -3.93 -16.76 1.16
CA VAL A 138 -5.16 -17.58 1.09
C VAL A 138 -6.28 -16.90 0.30
N LYS A 139 -6.53 -15.61 0.53
CA LYS A 139 -7.65 -14.90 -0.09
C LYS A 139 -7.23 -14.21 -1.39
N TYR A 140 -7.89 -14.53 -2.51
CA TYR A 140 -7.70 -13.83 -3.78
C TYR A 140 -9.01 -13.20 -4.25
N TYR A 141 -8.90 -12.10 -5.01
CA TYR A 141 -10.06 -11.49 -5.63
C TYR A 141 -10.67 -12.45 -6.65
N GLY A 142 -11.99 -12.64 -6.59
CA GLY A 142 -12.73 -13.54 -7.49
C GLY A 142 -13.02 -14.92 -6.90
N ASP A 143 -12.32 -15.35 -5.84
CA ASP A 143 -12.57 -16.65 -5.20
C ASP A 143 -13.98 -16.73 -4.58
N GLU A 144 -14.54 -15.61 -4.12
CA GLU A 144 -15.91 -15.53 -3.56
C GLU A 144 -17.00 -15.81 -4.62
N ASP A 145 -16.69 -15.65 -5.91
CA ASP A 145 -17.64 -15.88 -7.00
C ASP A 145 -17.70 -17.38 -7.41
N GLU A 146 -16.71 -18.21 -7.02
CA GLU A 146 -16.70 -19.67 -7.28
C GLU A 146 -17.59 -20.44 -6.28
N ASP A 147 -17.55 -20.09 -4.99
CA ASP A 147 -18.33 -20.75 -3.93
C ASP A 147 -19.86 -20.52 -4.04
N SER A 148 -20.29 -19.44 -4.68
CA SER A 148 -21.70 -19.14 -4.90
C SER A 148 -22.31 -19.83 -6.13
N SER A 149 -21.47 -20.42 -6.99
CA SER A 149 -21.90 -21.20 -8.17
C SER A 149 -22.00 -22.71 -7.91
N ALA A 150 -21.55 -23.18 -6.74
CA ALA A 150 -21.66 -24.57 -6.31
C ALA A 150 -22.93 -24.88 -5.49
N GLN A 151 -23.83 -23.90 -5.32
CA GLN A 151 -25.10 -24.03 -4.58
C GLN A 151 -26.34 -23.64 -5.41
N SER A 152 -26.29 -23.76 -6.74
CA SER A 152 -27.44 -23.59 -7.63
C SER A 152 -27.73 -24.85 -8.43
#